data_AF-A0A4Q4S816-F1
#
_entry.id   AF-A0A4Q4S816-F1
#
_cell.length_a   1.000
_cell.length_b   1.000
_cell.length_c   1.000
_cell.angle_alpha   90.00
_cell.angle_beta   90.00
_cell.angle_gamma   90.00
#
_symmetry.space_group_name_H-M   'P 1'
#
loop_
_entity.id
_entity.type
_entity.pdbx_description
1 polymer ?
#
loop_
_entity_poly.entity_id
_entity_poly.type
_entity_poly.pdbx_seq_one_letter_code
_entity_poly.pdbx_strand_id
1 'polypeptide(L)'
;MGIVPPEIQEAIGSDDTDKLLKLLRVHPERSYEELQDSLDTAISTGSLQVIKTLLDHGATLKHVSYNALFTRAEPAVFKQLIDHGWDINSTEFERPPVHRALRNESLSRWLLDNGANPNIRSVRRRSCIQPGTALAAAAQLEDPTALRVLLSHGAEMDPLALFDAIKVRGHRNGTATMAVLIDHGADVNYMAKNWATPLLHSVHYRSKEKMLYLLKHGADPTIRGRVSKDTPAECAQRRGDQELFEILKAAEAEHMS
;
A
#
# COMPACT_ATOMS: atom_id res chain seq x y z
N MET A 1 15.84 -18.65 -12.97
CA MET A 1 15.46 -19.26 -11.69
C MET A 1 16.35 -20.48 -11.54
N GLY A 2 17.25 -20.47 -10.57
CA GLY A 2 17.94 -21.69 -10.18
C GLY A 2 16.92 -22.57 -9.47
N ILE A 3 16.70 -23.77 -9.97
CA ILE A 3 15.91 -24.76 -9.23
C ILE A 3 16.84 -25.27 -8.14
N VAL A 4 16.50 -25.00 -6.87
CA VAL A 4 17.23 -25.57 -5.73
C VAL A 4 17.22 -27.10 -5.90
N PRO A 5 18.38 -27.78 -5.85
CA PRO A 5 18.46 -29.23 -6.01
C PRO A 5 17.49 -29.99 -5.08
N PRO A 6 16.87 -31.10 -5.53
CA PRO A 6 15.91 -31.86 -4.74
C PRO A 6 16.44 -32.27 -3.36
N GLU A 7 17.73 -32.58 -3.23
CA GLU A 7 18.36 -32.98 -1.97
C GLU A 7 18.43 -31.82 -0.97
N ILE A 8 18.58 -30.58 -1.46
CA ILE A 8 18.52 -29.37 -0.65
C ILE A 8 17.08 -29.06 -0.26
N GLN A 9 16.12 -29.21 -1.19
CA GLN A 9 14.69 -29.06 -0.86
C GLN A 9 14.24 -30.06 0.19
N GLU A 10 14.69 -31.31 0.09
CA GLU A 10 14.43 -32.35 1.08
C GLU A 10 15.01 -31.97 2.45
N ALA A 11 16.27 -31.50 2.50
CA ALA A 11 16.90 -31.07 3.75
C ALA A 11 16.17 -29.88 4.39
N ILE A 12 15.72 -28.90 3.59
CA ILE A 12 14.90 -27.77 4.05
C ILE A 12 13.54 -28.27 4.57
N GLY A 13 12.88 -29.18 3.85
CA GLY A 13 11.58 -29.71 4.22
C GLY A 13 11.60 -30.62 5.45
N SER A 14 12.76 -31.23 5.76
CA SER A 14 12.96 -32.06 6.95
C SER A 14 13.60 -31.31 8.13
N ASP A 15 13.79 -30.00 8.03
CA ASP A 15 14.51 -29.17 9.02
C ASP A 15 15.94 -29.66 9.35
N ASP A 16 16.58 -30.39 8.42
CA ASP A 16 17.91 -30.97 8.63
C ASP A 16 19.00 -29.95 8.24
N THR A 17 19.32 -29.07 9.18
CA THR A 17 20.31 -28.01 8.99
C THR A 17 21.72 -28.54 8.78
N ASP A 18 22.05 -29.71 9.33
CA ASP A 18 23.39 -30.30 9.17
C ASP A 18 23.57 -30.87 7.76
N LYS A 19 22.56 -31.58 7.24
CA LYS A 19 22.52 -32.05 5.85
C LYS A 19 22.54 -30.86 4.89
N LEU A 20 21.77 -29.82 5.17
CA LEU A 20 21.75 -28.59 4.36
C LEU A 20 23.14 -27.96 4.26
N LEU A 21 23.80 -27.69 5.40
CA LEU A 21 25.12 -27.07 5.41
C LEU A 21 26.18 -27.97 4.77
N LYS A 22 26.08 -29.28 4.94
CA LYS A 22 26.97 -30.23 4.26
C LYS A 22 26.81 -30.13 2.74
N LEU A 23 25.58 -30.12 2.23
CA LEU A 23 25.30 -29.98 0.80
C LEU A 23 25.85 -28.66 0.24
N LEU A 24 25.66 -27.55 0.95
CA LEU A 24 26.15 -26.22 0.55
C LEU A 24 27.69 -26.13 0.55
N ARG A 25 28.37 -26.85 1.45
CA ARG A 25 29.86 -26.88 1.54
C ARG A 25 30.53 -27.72 0.45
N VAL A 26 29.85 -28.74 -0.07
CA VAL A 26 30.42 -29.66 -1.08
C VAL A 26 30.56 -28.99 -2.45
N HIS A 27 29.78 -27.94 -2.73
CA HIS A 27 29.78 -27.24 -4.01
C HIS A 27 30.07 -25.73 -3.89
N PRO A 28 31.27 -25.33 -3.40
CA PRO A 28 31.56 -23.94 -3.04
C PRO A 28 31.42 -22.94 -4.20
N GLU A 29 31.72 -23.33 -5.43
CA GLU A 29 31.59 -22.45 -6.62
C GLU A 29 30.14 -22.27 -7.10
N ARG A 30 29.21 -23.14 -6.67
CA ARG A 30 27.75 -23.02 -6.89
C ARG A 30 27.01 -22.51 -5.63
N SER A 31 27.71 -22.49 -4.50
CA SER A 31 27.13 -22.36 -3.16
C SER A 31 26.44 -21.03 -2.88
N TYR A 32 26.88 -19.91 -3.47
CA TYR A 32 26.28 -18.62 -3.13
C TYR A 32 24.87 -18.49 -3.72
N GLU A 33 24.67 -18.81 -5.00
CA GLU A 33 23.32 -18.73 -5.58
C GLU A 33 22.37 -19.76 -4.95
N GLU A 34 22.84 -20.97 -4.71
CA GLU A 34 22.08 -22.03 -4.04
C GLU A 34 21.74 -21.66 -2.58
N LEU A 35 22.65 -21.04 -1.84
CA LEU A 35 22.40 -20.53 -0.48
C LEU A 35 21.26 -19.50 -0.47
N GLN A 36 21.26 -18.59 -1.44
CA GLN A 36 20.26 -17.53 -1.55
C GLN A 36 18.90 -18.08 -2.01
N ASP A 37 18.90 -19.01 -2.96
CA ASP A 37 17.68 -19.65 -3.47
C ASP A 37 17.09 -20.63 -2.43
N SER A 38 17.94 -21.21 -1.56
CA SER A 38 17.52 -21.98 -0.38
C SER A 38 16.74 -21.14 0.61
N LEU A 39 17.08 -19.85 0.77
CA LEU A 39 16.36 -18.94 1.67
C LEU A 39 14.93 -18.68 1.18
N ASP A 40 14.70 -18.58 -0.12
CA ASP A 40 13.35 -18.47 -0.69
C ASP A 40 12.48 -19.68 -0.35
N THR A 41 13.04 -20.88 -0.54
CA THR A 41 12.36 -22.15 -0.20
C THR A 41 12.09 -22.23 1.29
N ALA A 42 13.08 -21.90 2.13
CA ALA A 42 12.96 -21.93 3.59
C ALA A 42 11.92 -20.94 4.14
N ILE A 43 11.83 -19.73 3.57
CA ILE A 43 10.78 -18.76 3.90
C ILE A 43 9.42 -19.31 3.49
N SER A 44 9.31 -19.93 2.31
CA SER A 44 8.06 -20.51 1.83
C SER A 44 7.58 -21.66 2.72
N THR A 45 8.49 -22.55 3.15
CA THR A 45 8.16 -23.67 4.05
C THR A 45 7.91 -23.23 5.49
N GLY A 46 8.63 -22.20 5.96
CA GLY A 46 8.43 -21.63 7.30
C GLY A 46 9.39 -22.06 8.38
N SER A 47 10.44 -22.76 7.99
CA SER A 47 11.37 -23.31 8.97
C SER A 47 12.24 -22.19 9.57
N LEU A 48 11.87 -21.71 10.75
CA LEU A 48 12.65 -20.71 11.49
C LEU A 48 14.09 -21.17 11.76
N GLN A 49 14.30 -22.48 11.95
CA GLN A 49 15.62 -23.04 12.20
C GLN A 49 16.50 -23.01 10.93
N VAL A 50 15.93 -23.40 9.79
CA VAL A 50 16.63 -23.35 8.49
C VAL A 50 16.86 -21.91 8.05
N ILE A 51 15.87 -21.02 8.19
CA ILE A 51 16.00 -19.59 7.88
C ILE A 51 17.16 -18.99 8.70
N LYS A 52 17.14 -19.16 10.02
CA LYS A 52 18.23 -18.69 10.89
C LYS A 52 19.59 -19.22 10.44
N THR A 53 19.68 -20.52 10.13
CA THR A 53 20.94 -21.15 9.69
C THR A 53 21.45 -20.54 8.39
N LEU A 54 20.56 -20.30 7.42
CA LEU A 54 20.92 -19.68 6.15
C LEU A 54 21.38 -18.23 6.34
N LEU A 55 20.69 -17.45 7.18
CA LEU A 55 21.08 -16.09 7.50
C LEU A 55 22.41 -16.02 8.26
N ASP A 56 22.66 -16.93 9.22
CA ASP A 56 23.94 -17.07 9.94
C ASP A 56 25.13 -17.33 8.98
N HIS A 57 24.85 -17.89 7.79
CA HIS A 57 25.85 -18.17 6.75
C HIS A 57 25.85 -17.13 5.60
N GLY A 58 25.18 -15.99 5.78
CA GLY A 58 25.23 -14.87 4.84
C GLY A 58 24.19 -14.90 3.71
N ALA A 59 23.14 -15.70 3.85
CA ALA A 59 21.99 -15.58 2.95
C ALA A 59 21.34 -14.20 3.09
N THR A 60 20.91 -13.61 1.98
CA THR A 60 20.27 -12.29 1.91
C THR A 60 18.94 -12.38 1.18
N LEU A 61 18.03 -11.44 1.44
CA LEU A 61 16.77 -11.41 0.71
C LEU A 61 16.99 -11.06 -0.77
N LYS A 62 16.46 -11.89 -1.67
CA LYS A 62 16.26 -11.56 -3.08
C LYS A 62 14.81 -11.16 -3.33
N HIS A 63 14.51 -10.66 -4.53
CA HIS A 63 13.14 -10.26 -4.90
C HIS A 63 12.11 -11.41 -4.81
N VAL A 64 12.52 -12.66 -5.08
CA VAL A 64 11.62 -13.82 -4.95
C VAL A 64 11.33 -14.11 -3.49
N SER A 65 12.38 -14.22 -2.67
CA SER A 65 12.30 -14.39 -1.21
C SER A 65 11.49 -13.28 -0.54
N TYR A 66 11.60 -12.03 -1.02
CA TYR A 66 10.80 -10.91 -0.55
C TYR A 66 9.30 -11.12 -0.82
N ASN A 67 8.92 -11.66 -1.98
CA ASN A 67 7.51 -11.99 -2.24
C ASN A 67 7.01 -13.16 -1.39
N ALA A 68 7.83 -14.18 -1.18
CA ALA A 68 7.50 -15.31 -0.30
C ALA A 68 7.26 -14.82 1.14
N LEU A 69 8.11 -13.91 1.63
CA LEU A 69 8.00 -13.30 2.96
C LEU A 69 6.63 -12.65 3.21
N PHE A 70 6.12 -11.86 2.25
CA PHE A 70 4.79 -11.23 2.37
C PHE A 70 3.62 -12.16 2.08
N THR A 71 3.85 -13.24 1.32
CA THR A 71 2.84 -14.30 1.15
C THR A 71 2.63 -15.05 2.46
N ARG A 72 3.73 -15.37 3.16
CA ARG A 72 3.69 -16.07 4.45
C ARG A 72 3.20 -15.15 5.58
N ALA A 73 3.66 -13.90 5.59
CA ALA A 73 3.23 -12.87 6.53
C ALA A 73 3.38 -13.25 8.02
N GLU A 74 4.42 -14.02 8.37
CA GLU A 74 4.67 -14.46 9.74
C GLU A 74 5.69 -13.57 10.47
N PRO A 75 5.30 -12.87 11.55
CA PRO A 75 6.17 -11.96 12.30
C PRO A 75 7.51 -12.57 12.75
N ALA A 76 7.54 -13.87 13.07
CA ALA A 76 8.77 -14.54 13.51
C ALA A 76 9.86 -14.55 12.43
N VAL A 77 9.48 -14.68 11.15
CA VAL A 77 10.43 -14.65 10.03
C VAL A 77 10.99 -13.24 9.84
N PHE A 78 10.13 -12.21 9.90
CA PHE A 78 10.59 -10.81 9.85
C PHE A 78 11.53 -10.50 11.01
N LYS A 79 11.23 -10.98 12.22
CA LYS A 79 12.09 -10.78 13.38
C LYS A 79 13.49 -11.34 13.16
N GLN A 80 13.61 -12.57 12.66
CA GLN A 80 14.93 -13.16 12.34
C GLN A 80 15.67 -12.33 11.30
N LEU A 81 15.00 -11.89 10.24
CA LEU A 81 15.62 -11.04 9.23
C LEU A 81 16.16 -9.73 9.84
N ILE A 82 15.38 -9.06 10.70
CA ILE A 82 15.79 -7.83 11.39
C ILE A 82 16.97 -8.09 12.33
N ASP A 83 16.93 -9.19 13.10
CA ASP A 83 18.02 -9.59 14.01
C ASP A 83 19.32 -9.87 13.22
N HIS A 84 19.22 -10.23 11.93
CA HIS A 84 20.32 -10.40 10.96
C HIS A 84 20.59 -9.16 10.09
N GLY A 85 20.08 -7.99 10.49
CA GLY A 85 20.43 -6.71 9.87
C GLY A 85 19.60 -6.33 8.64
N TRP A 86 18.49 -7.02 8.36
CA TRP A 86 17.56 -6.58 7.32
C TRP A 86 16.90 -5.25 7.72
N ASP A 87 16.96 -4.29 6.82
CA ASP A 87 16.36 -2.97 7.02
C ASP A 87 14.84 -3.01 6.74
N ILE A 88 14.05 -2.88 7.80
CA ILE A 88 12.57 -2.79 7.76
C ILE A 88 12.06 -1.59 6.94
N ASN A 89 12.93 -0.62 6.64
CA ASN A 89 12.65 0.57 5.86
C ASN A 89 13.22 0.51 4.44
N SER A 90 13.78 -0.63 4.03
CA SER A 90 14.43 -0.79 2.74
C SER A 90 13.49 -0.52 1.57
N THR A 91 14.01 0.19 0.57
CA THR A 91 13.35 0.45 -0.72
C THR A 91 13.95 -0.38 -1.86
N GLU A 92 14.80 -1.35 -1.53
CA GLU A 92 15.51 -2.20 -2.51
C GLU A 92 14.54 -2.88 -3.49
N PHE A 93 13.39 -3.34 -2.98
CA PHE A 93 12.33 -4.01 -3.74
C PHE A 93 11.21 -3.07 -4.20
N GLU A 94 11.53 -1.79 -4.44
CA GLU A 94 10.65 -0.71 -4.91
C GLU A 94 9.60 -0.24 -3.91
N ARG A 95 8.98 -1.17 -3.17
CA ARG A 95 7.95 -0.90 -2.18
C ARG A 95 8.50 -1.21 -0.79
N PRO A 96 8.54 -0.22 0.13
CA PRO A 96 8.84 -0.47 1.53
C PRO A 96 7.97 -1.60 2.10
N PRO A 97 8.45 -2.34 3.11
CA PRO A 97 7.70 -3.43 3.75
C PRO A 97 6.26 -3.08 4.11
N VAL A 98 6.02 -1.90 4.69
CA VAL A 98 4.68 -1.44 5.06
C VAL A 98 3.72 -1.32 3.86
N HIS A 99 4.20 -0.95 2.67
CA HIS A 99 3.37 -0.90 1.45
C HIS A 99 2.89 -2.27 0.98
N ARG A 100 3.66 -3.33 1.28
CA ARG A 100 3.33 -4.70 0.88
C ARG A 100 2.32 -5.32 1.84
N ALA A 101 2.31 -4.87 3.09
CA ALA A 101 1.44 -5.39 4.13
C ALA A 101 0.03 -4.82 4.14
N LEU A 102 -0.32 -3.80 3.33
CA LEU A 102 -1.59 -3.04 3.45
C LEU A 102 -2.88 -3.87 3.42
N ARG A 103 -2.86 -5.09 2.86
CA ARG A 103 -4.03 -6.01 2.86
C ARG A 103 -4.05 -7.00 4.03
N ASN A 104 -3.07 -6.90 4.92
CA ASN A 104 -2.90 -7.71 6.11
C ASN A 104 -2.73 -6.75 7.30
N GLU A 105 -3.82 -6.52 8.04
CA GLU A 105 -3.84 -5.60 9.18
C GLU A 105 -2.80 -5.99 10.23
N SER A 106 -2.77 -7.27 10.63
CA SER A 106 -1.89 -7.77 11.67
C SER A 106 -0.42 -7.56 11.31
N LEU A 107 -0.02 -7.86 10.07
CA LEU A 107 1.34 -7.63 9.62
C LEU A 107 1.66 -6.13 9.49
N SER A 108 0.71 -5.32 9.01
CA SER A 108 0.90 -3.87 8.92
C SER A 108 1.18 -3.25 10.29
N ARG A 109 0.36 -3.60 11.30
CA ARG A 109 0.57 -3.18 12.69
C ARG A 109 1.91 -3.63 13.20
N TRP A 110 2.22 -4.93 13.05
CA TRP A 110 3.49 -5.48 13.53
C TRP A 110 4.70 -4.76 12.93
N LEU A 111 4.71 -4.49 11.61
CA LEU A 111 5.80 -3.75 10.98
C LEU A 111 5.95 -2.34 11.56
N LEU A 112 4.85 -1.62 11.74
CA LEU A 112 4.86 -0.26 12.29
C LEU A 112 5.30 -0.25 13.77
N ASP A 113 4.79 -1.17 14.58
CA ASP A 113 5.18 -1.37 15.98
C ASP A 113 6.68 -1.70 16.12
N ASN A 114 7.30 -2.26 15.07
CA ASN A 114 8.72 -2.62 15.03
C ASN A 114 9.58 -1.64 14.21
N GLY A 115 9.12 -0.39 14.04
CA GLY A 115 9.94 0.70 13.51
C GLY A 115 9.90 0.91 12.00
N ALA A 116 8.95 0.29 11.29
CA ALA A 116 8.66 0.68 9.91
C ALA A 116 8.13 2.12 9.87
N ASN A 117 8.71 2.95 9.02
CA ASN A 117 8.30 4.33 8.83
C ASN A 117 7.17 4.41 7.76
N PRO A 118 5.94 4.84 8.13
CA PRO A 118 4.81 4.88 7.20
C PRO A 118 4.96 5.91 6.07
N ASN A 119 5.89 6.87 6.22
CA ASN A 119 6.05 8.02 5.33
C ASN A 119 7.09 7.79 4.23
N ILE A 120 7.77 6.65 4.22
CA ILE A 120 8.70 6.31 3.14
C ILE A 120 7.93 6.18 1.83
N ARG A 121 8.46 6.80 0.78
CA ARG A 121 7.87 6.70 -0.57
C ARG A 121 8.39 5.47 -1.29
N SER A 122 7.52 4.78 -2.01
CA SER A 122 7.95 3.78 -2.98
C SER A 122 8.81 4.42 -4.07
N VAL A 123 9.76 3.66 -4.61
CA VAL A 123 10.67 4.12 -5.68
C VAL A 123 10.27 3.51 -7.01
N ARG A 124 10.36 4.30 -8.09
CA ARG A 124 10.11 3.80 -9.45
C ARG A 124 11.42 3.30 -10.03
N ARG A 125 11.59 1.98 -10.12
CA ARG A 125 12.74 1.37 -10.82
C ARG A 125 12.30 0.61 -12.06
N ARG A 126 11.51 -0.46 -11.90
CA ARG A 126 11.05 -1.34 -12.99
C ARG A 126 9.54 -1.33 -13.15
N SER A 127 8.78 -1.04 -12.10
CA SER A 127 7.32 -1.00 -12.16
C SER A 127 6.75 0.26 -12.83
N CYS A 128 5.56 0.11 -13.43
CA CYS A 128 4.75 1.20 -13.99
C CYS A 128 3.99 2.00 -12.92
N ILE A 129 4.18 1.69 -11.63
CA ILE A 129 3.45 2.32 -10.52
C ILE A 129 4.10 3.66 -10.16
N GLN A 130 3.28 4.69 -9.97
CA GLN A 130 3.71 6.01 -9.50
C GLN A 130 4.27 5.91 -8.07
N PRO A 131 5.45 6.49 -7.77
CA PRO A 131 5.97 6.66 -6.42
C PRO A 131 4.96 7.30 -5.47
N GLY A 132 4.71 6.67 -4.31
CA GLY A 132 3.73 7.14 -3.32
C GLY A 132 4.02 6.63 -1.91
N THR A 133 3.41 7.28 -0.92
CA THR A 133 3.43 6.83 0.49
C THR A 133 2.55 5.59 0.66
N ALA A 134 2.67 4.93 1.82
CA ALA A 134 1.79 3.81 2.16
C ALA A 134 0.33 4.28 2.24
N LEU A 135 0.11 5.50 2.74
CA LEU A 135 -1.20 6.14 2.82
C LEU A 135 -1.86 6.31 1.44
N ALA A 136 -1.11 6.80 0.43
CA ALA A 136 -1.62 6.96 -0.93
C ALA A 136 -2.01 5.62 -1.58
N ALA A 137 -1.25 4.54 -1.29
CA ALA A 137 -1.61 3.20 -1.75
C ALA A 137 -2.83 2.64 -0.99
N ALA A 138 -2.94 2.89 0.31
CA ALA A 138 -4.07 2.47 1.14
C ALA A 138 -5.37 3.20 0.77
N ALA A 139 -5.28 4.46 0.35
CA ALA A 139 -6.43 5.25 -0.12
C ALA A 139 -7.09 4.69 -1.39
N GLN A 140 -6.41 3.80 -2.11
CA GLN A 140 -6.96 3.11 -3.29
C GLN A 140 -7.65 1.78 -2.94
N LEU A 141 -7.70 1.41 -1.65
CA LEU A 141 -8.39 0.22 -1.18
C LEU A 141 -9.83 0.55 -0.78
N GLU A 142 -10.74 -0.41 -0.97
CA GLU A 142 -12.12 -0.33 -0.50
C GLU A 142 -12.22 -0.40 1.03
N ASP A 143 -11.35 -1.21 1.64
CA ASP A 143 -11.29 -1.38 3.10
C ASP A 143 -10.42 -0.27 3.74
N PRO A 144 -10.97 0.58 4.61
CA PRO A 144 -10.24 1.67 5.25
C PRO A 144 -9.32 1.20 6.38
N THR A 145 -9.28 -0.09 6.72
CA THR A 145 -8.48 -0.64 7.83
C THR A 145 -7.01 -0.25 7.73
N ALA A 146 -6.42 -0.37 6.54
CA ALA A 146 -5.03 0.02 6.30
C ALA A 146 -4.78 1.51 6.57
N LEU A 147 -5.71 2.40 6.19
CA LEU A 147 -5.60 3.83 6.49
C LEU A 147 -5.63 4.08 7.99
N ARG A 148 -6.55 3.46 8.72
CA ARG A 148 -6.65 3.62 10.18
C ARG A 148 -5.36 3.21 10.88
N VAL A 149 -4.80 2.08 10.47
CA VAL A 149 -3.51 1.58 10.99
C VAL A 149 -2.39 2.57 10.70
N LEU A 150 -2.25 3.03 9.45
CA LEU A 150 -1.18 3.95 9.08
C LEU A 150 -1.28 5.29 9.82
N LEU A 151 -2.48 5.88 9.85
CA LEU A 151 -2.73 7.17 10.52
C LEU A 151 -2.49 7.07 12.03
N SER A 152 -2.86 5.95 12.66
CA SER A 152 -2.57 5.74 14.09
C SER A 152 -1.08 5.60 14.41
N HIS A 153 -0.24 5.34 13.41
CA HIS A 153 1.23 5.22 13.54
C HIS A 153 1.97 6.42 12.93
N GLY A 154 1.30 7.57 12.80
CA GLY A 154 1.95 8.82 12.38
C GLY A 154 2.20 8.93 10.87
N ALA A 155 1.41 8.22 10.05
CA ALA A 155 1.39 8.49 8.61
C ALA A 155 0.91 9.93 8.36
N GLU A 156 1.68 10.68 7.58
CA GLU A 156 1.36 12.03 7.16
C GLU A 156 0.25 12.00 6.10
N MET A 157 -0.72 12.91 6.23
CA MET A 157 -1.82 13.03 5.28
C MET A 157 -1.27 13.41 3.89
N ASP A 158 -1.51 12.55 2.90
CA ASP A 158 -1.23 12.88 1.50
C ASP A 158 -2.39 13.73 0.96
N PRO A 159 -2.15 14.97 0.47
CA PRO A 159 -3.21 15.82 -0.07
C PRO A 159 -3.97 15.20 -1.26
N LEU A 160 -3.40 14.20 -1.93
CA LEU A 160 -4.04 13.48 -3.03
C LEU A 160 -4.80 12.22 -2.59
N ALA A 161 -4.70 11.79 -1.32
CA ALA A 161 -5.35 10.57 -0.83
C ALA A 161 -6.88 10.60 -1.05
N LEU A 162 -7.51 11.76 -0.84
CA LEU A 162 -8.95 11.90 -1.04
C LEU A 162 -9.35 11.71 -2.52
N PHE A 163 -8.51 12.15 -3.46
CA PHE A 163 -8.73 11.93 -4.89
C PHE A 163 -8.62 10.46 -5.25
N ASP A 164 -7.68 9.74 -4.64
CA ASP A 164 -7.51 8.31 -4.85
C ASP A 164 -8.69 7.50 -4.29
N ALA A 165 -9.17 7.85 -3.08
CA ALA A 165 -10.38 7.27 -2.50
C ALA A 165 -11.63 7.51 -3.37
N ILE A 166 -11.73 8.66 -4.05
CA ILE A 166 -12.85 8.97 -4.95
C ILE A 166 -12.88 8.03 -6.18
N LYS A 167 -11.74 7.52 -6.64
CA LYS A 167 -11.65 6.62 -7.81
C LYS A 167 -12.08 5.18 -7.51
N VAL A 168 -11.99 4.76 -6.25
CA VAL A 168 -12.32 3.39 -5.83
C VAL A 168 -13.79 3.08 -6.15
N ARG A 169 -14.05 2.00 -6.90
CA ARG A 169 -15.39 1.51 -7.21
C ARG A 169 -15.73 0.42 -6.18
N GLY A 170 -16.96 0.38 -5.68
CA GLY A 170 -17.39 -0.65 -4.73
C GLY A 170 -18.90 -0.59 -4.49
N HIS A 171 -19.52 -1.75 -4.24
CA HIS A 171 -20.98 -1.87 -4.06
C HIS A 171 -21.44 -1.63 -2.62
N ARG A 172 -20.52 -1.57 -1.65
CA ARG A 172 -20.83 -1.39 -0.22
C ARG A 172 -19.93 -0.30 0.35
N ASN A 173 -20.52 0.74 0.92
CA ASN A 173 -19.83 1.84 1.60
C ASN A 173 -18.77 2.54 0.75
N GLY A 174 -19.16 3.09 -0.41
CA GLY A 174 -18.24 3.77 -1.33
C GLY A 174 -17.51 4.98 -0.72
N THR A 175 -17.92 5.41 0.47
CA THR A 175 -17.37 6.54 1.21
C THR A 175 -16.52 6.15 2.42
N ALA A 176 -16.36 4.87 2.76
CA ALA A 176 -15.66 4.43 3.99
C ALA A 176 -14.19 4.91 4.05
N THR A 177 -13.45 4.76 2.96
CA THR A 177 -12.08 5.26 2.83
C THR A 177 -12.02 6.79 2.89
N MET A 178 -12.99 7.49 2.28
CA MET A 178 -13.09 8.95 2.35
C MET A 178 -13.37 9.42 3.78
N ALA A 179 -14.24 8.72 4.51
CA ALA A 179 -14.59 9.04 5.88
C ALA A 179 -13.36 9.06 6.77
N VAL A 180 -12.54 8.01 6.71
CA VAL A 180 -11.30 7.95 7.51
C VAL A 180 -10.35 9.09 7.18
N LEU A 181 -10.18 9.41 5.89
CA LEU A 181 -9.30 10.51 5.47
C LEU A 181 -9.80 11.86 5.99
N ILE A 182 -11.10 12.14 5.84
CA ILE A 182 -11.71 13.40 6.27
C ILE A 182 -11.70 13.52 7.80
N ASP A 183 -12.03 12.45 8.52
CA ASP A 183 -11.98 12.41 9.99
C ASP A 183 -10.57 12.67 10.55
N HIS A 184 -9.52 12.38 9.76
CA HIS A 184 -8.12 12.64 10.11
C HIS A 184 -7.55 13.91 9.44
N GLY A 185 -8.42 14.82 8.98
CA GLY A 185 -8.02 16.16 8.55
C GLY A 185 -7.60 16.27 7.08
N ALA A 186 -8.01 15.35 6.20
CA ALA A 186 -7.87 15.57 4.76
C ALA A 186 -8.64 16.82 4.32
N ASP A 187 -7.98 17.71 3.59
CA ASP A 187 -8.59 18.93 3.08
C ASP A 187 -9.59 18.61 1.95
N VAL A 188 -10.88 18.73 2.27
CA VAL A 188 -12.01 18.50 1.36
C VAL A 188 -12.05 19.50 0.18
N ASN A 189 -11.34 20.61 0.28
CA ASN A 189 -11.26 21.67 -0.72
C ASN A 189 -9.88 21.75 -1.40
N TYR A 190 -9.00 20.78 -1.16
CA TYR A 190 -7.65 20.78 -1.73
C TYR A 190 -7.67 20.90 -3.26
N MET A 191 -6.97 21.89 -3.80
CA MET A 191 -6.85 22.06 -5.25
C MET A 191 -5.66 21.26 -5.77
N ALA A 192 -5.92 20.11 -6.38
CA ALA A 192 -4.85 19.27 -6.94
C ALA A 192 -4.17 19.92 -8.16
N LYS A 193 -2.99 19.41 -8.54
CA LYS A 193 -2.20 19.93 -9.69
C LYS A 193 -2.90 19.77 -11.04
N ASN A 194 -3.82 18.82 -11.15
CA ASN A 194 -4.74 18.71 -12.29
C ASN A 194 -5.87 19.74 -12.23
N TRP A 195 -5.78 20.71 -11.32
CA TRP A 195 -6.59 21.91 -11.24
C TRP A 195 -8.06 21.67 -10.88
N ALA A 196 -8.35 20.62 -10.09
CA ALA A 196 -9.68 20.26 -9.62
C ALA A 196 -9.71 20.04 -8.09
N THR A 197 -10.85 20.32 -7.47
CA THR A 197 -11.16 19.95 -6.07
C THR A 197 -11.69 18.52 -5.97
N PRO A 198 -11.71 17.89 -4.78
CA PRO A 198 -12.35 16.59 -4.56
C PRO A 198 -13.81 16.57 -5.03
N LEU A 199 -14.56 17.64 -4.77
CA LEU A 199 -15.96 17.75 -5.19
C LEU A 199 -16.10 17.72 -6.73
N LEU A 200 -15.31 18.53 -7.44
CA LEU A 200 -15.24 18.48 -8.92
C LEU A 200 -14.85 17.08 -9.42
N HIS A 201 -13.90 16.42 -8.74
CA HIS A 201 -13.48 15.07 -9.09
C HIS A 201 -14.65 14.07 -8.95
N SER A 202 -15.45 14.15 -7.89
CA SER A 202 -16.61 13.27 -7.70
C SER A 202 -17.67 13.40 -8.83
N VAL A 203 -17.86 14.61 -9.36
CA VAL A 203 -18.73 14.88 -10.53
C VAL A 203 -18.17 14.23 -11.79
N HIS A 204 -16.85 14.29 -12.01
CA HIS A 204 -16.21 13.61 -13.14
C HIS A 204 -16.44 12.09 -13.12
N TYR A 205 -16.36 11.47 -11.93
CA TYR A 205 -16.62 10.04 -11.73
C TYR A 205 -18.11 9.68 -11.59
N ARG A 206 -19.02 10.67 -11.66
CA ARG A 206 -20.47 10.50 -11.54
C ARG A 206 -20.89 9.76 -10.26
N SER A 207 -20.21 10.05 -9.15
CA SER A 207 -20.45 9.38 -7.87
C SER A 207 -21.29 10.27 -6.96
N LYS A 208 -22.62 10.13 -7.05
CA LYS A 208 -23.58 10.88 -6.23
C LYS A 208 -23.32 10.72 -4.72
N GLU A 209 -23.09 9.49 -4.26
CA GLU A 209 -22.83 9.20 -2.83
C GLU A 209 -21.60 9.96 -2.32
N LYS A 210 -20.47 9.90 -3.05
CA LYS A 210 -19.23 10.59 -2.69
C LYS A 210 -19.36 12.10 -2.76
N MET A 211 -20.08 12.61 -3.76
CA MET A 211 -20.39 14.02 -3.90
C MET A 211 -21.19 14.53 -2.69
N LEU A 212 -22.28 13.85 -2.32
CA LEU A 212 -23.09 14.20 -1.16
C LEU A 212 -22.29 14.13 0.15
N TYR A 213 -21.41 13.13 0.27
CA TYR A 213 -20.51 13.01 1.41
C TYR A 213 -19.57 14.21 1.52
N LEU A 214 -18.93 14.62 0.42
CA LEU A 214 -18.06 15.80 0.41
C LEU A 214 -18.80 17.08 0.80
N LEU A 215 -20.00 17.31 0.25
CA LEU A 215 -20.84 18.46 0.59
C LEU A 215 -21.19 18.49 2.08
N LYS A 216 -21.62 17.34 2.63
CA LYS A 216 -21.92 17.19 4.06
C LYS A 216 -20.71 17.52 4.95
N HIS A 217 -19.49 17.29 4.45
CA HIS A 217 -18.24 17.53 5.16
C HIS A 217 -17.55 18.85 4.78
N GLY A 218 -18.30 19.82 4.24
CA GLY A 218 -17.82 21.20 4.04
C GLY A 218 -17.06 21.45 2.75
N ALA A 219 -17.22 20.58 1.74
CA ALA A 219 -16.73 20.90 0.41
C ALA A 219 -17.49 22.10 -0.18
N ASP A 220 -16.75 23.11 -0.64
CA ASP A 220 -17.29 24.34 -1.21
C ASP A 220 -17.75 24.09 -2.66
N PRO A 221 -19.08 24.15 -2.93
CA PRO A 221 -19.62 23.90 -4.26
C PRO A 221 -19.39 25.03 -5.26
N THR A 222 -18.84 26.17 -4.82
CA THR A 222 -18.60 27.36 -5.65
C THR A 222 -17.19 27.38 -6.25
N ILE A 223 -16.27 26.55 -5.75
CA ILE A 223 -14.88 26.52 -6.24
C ILE A 223 -14.84 26.07 -7.70
N ARG A 224 -14.34 26.95 -8.56
CA ARG A 224 -14.13 26.67 -9.99
C ARG A 224 -12.85 25.86 -10.22
N GLY A 225 -12.94 24.87 -11.09
CA GLY A 225 -11.76 24.15 -11.59
C GLY A 225 -10.87 25.12 -12.37
N ARG A 226 -9.55 25.09 -12.20
CA ARG A 226 -8.71 26.11 -12.87
C ARG A 226 -8.56 25.88 -14.37
N VAL A 227 -8.78 24.66 -14.88
CA VAL A 227 -8.74 24.35 -16.34
C VAL A 227 -10.10 24.54 -16.99
N SER A 228 -11.14 23.86 -16.53
CA SER A 228 -12.48 23.98 -17.11
C SER A 228 -13.09 25.36 -16.85
N LYS A 229 -12.67 26.05 -15.77
CA LYS A 229 -13.33 27.23 -15.20
C LYS A 229 -14.75 26.95 -14.69
N ASP A 230 -15.24 25.73 -14.80
CA ASP A 230 -16.55 25.28 -14.33
C ASP A 230 -16.60 25.18 -12.80
N THR A 231 -17.71 25.58 -12.17
CA THR A 231 -18.12 25.06 -10.85
C THR A 231 -18.51 23.57 -10.96
N PRO A 232 -18.58 22.82 -9.84
CA PRO A 232 -19.21 21.50 -9.81
C PRO A 232 -20.54 21.43 -10.57
N ALA A 233 -21.46 22.38 -10.36
CA ALA A 233 -22.76 22.41 -11.03
C ALA A 233 -22.61 22.61 -12.54
N GLU A 234 -21.82 23.60 -12.98
CA GLU A 234 -21.55 23.84 -14.41
C GLU A 234 -20.93 22.60 -15.09
N CYS A 235 -20.04 21.89 -14.39
CA CYS A 235 -19.46 20.64 -14.88
C CYS A 235 -20.52 19.52 -15.03
N ALA A 236 -21.45 19.38 -14.08
CA ALA A 236 -22.56 18.44 -14.17
C ALA A 236 -23.48 18.77 -15.35
N GLN A 237 -23.82 20.04 -15.53
CA GLN A 237 -24.64 20.53 -16.66
C GLN A 237 -24.01 20.21 -18.01
N ARG A 238 -22.71 20.53 -18.18
CA ARG A 238 -21.97 20.27 -19.42
C ARG A 238 -21.90 18.78 -19.76
N ARG A 239 -22.00 17.91 -18.76
CA ARG A 239 -22.00 16.45 -18.92
C ARG A 239 -23.40 15.85 -19.10
N GLY A 240 -24.45 16.68 -19.02
CA GLY A 240 -25.84 16.23 -19.12
C GLY A 240 -26.32 15.44 -17.90
N ASP A 241 -25.69 15.61 -16.73
CA ASP A 241 -26.09 14.93 -15.50
C ASP A 241 -27.04 15.82 -14.69
N GLN A 242 -28.31 15.84 -15.10
CA GLN A 242 -29.33 16.75 -14.53
C GLN A 242 -29.51 16.55 -13.03
N GLU A 243 -29.46 15.30 -12.55
CA GLU A 243 -29.63 15.01 -11.13
C GLU A 243 -28.51 15.65 -10.29
N LEU A 244 -27.25 15.48 -10.69
CA LEU A 244 -26.14 16.10 -9.97
C LEU A 244 -26.18 17.63 -10.08
N PHE A 245 -26.59 18.16 -11.23
CA PHE A 245 -26.74 19.60 -11.44
C PHE A 245 -27.70 20.23 -10.43
N GLU A 246 -28.92 19.69 -10.30
CA GLU A 246 -29.92 20.24 -9.37
C GLU A 246 -29.43 20.19 -7.91
N ILE A 247 -28.81 19.08 -7.51
CA ILE A 247 -28.25 18.93 -6.15
C ILE A 247 -27.15 19.98 -5.90
N LEU A 248 -26.25 20.18 -6.85
CA LEU A 248 -25.14 21.12 -6.70
C LEU A 248 -25.60 22.57 -6.75
N LYS A 249 -26.62 22.90 -7.56
CA LYS A 249 -27.24 24.22 -7.56
C LYS A 249 -27.91 24.56 -6.24
N ALA A 250 -28.60 23.58 -5.63
CA ALA A 250 -29.15 23.74 -4.30
C ALA A 250 -28.04 23.97 -3.26
N ALA A 251 -26.97 23.18 -3.30
CA ALA A 251 -25.83 23.34 -2.40
C ALA A 251 -25.11 24.69 -2.57
N GLU A 252 -24.96 25.21 -3.81
CA GLU A 252 -24.43 26.56 -4.05
C GLU A 252 -25.33 27.63 -3.40
N ALA A 253 -26.66 27.52 -3.52
CA ALA A 253 -27.59 28.46 -2.92
C ALA A 253 -27.52 28.45 -1.38
N GLU A 254 -27.46 27.27 -0.77
CA GLU A 254 -27.29 27.09 0.68
C GLU A 254 -25.94 27.62 1.19
N HIS A 255 -24.88 27.53 0.38
CA HIS A 255 -23.56 28.05 0.76
C HIS A 255 -23.48 29.58 0.75
N MET A 256 -24.33 30.24 -0.04
CA MET A 256 -24.37 31.71 -0.16
C MET A 256 -25.33 32.39 0.82
N SER A 257 -26.18 31.63 1.52
CA SER A 257 -27.14 32.13 2.52
C SER A 257 -26.55 32.15 3.93
#